data_AF-A0A7R9SWN0-F1
#
_entry.id   AF-A0A7R9SWN0-F1
#
_cell.length_a   1.000
_cell.length_b   1.000
_cell.length_c   1.000
_cell.angle_alpha   90.00
_cell.angle_beta   90.00
_cell.angle_gamma   90.00
#
_symmetry.space_group_name_H-M   'P 1'
#
loop_
_entity.id
_entity.type
_entity.pdbx_description
1 polymer ?
#
loop_
_entity_poly.entity_id
_entity_poly.type
_entity_poly.pdbx_seq_one_letter_code
_entity_poly.pdbx_strand_id
1 'polypeptide(L)'
;AFDGGIRRSVPYRTDPRRRNDCDVYVPDETRWPGPRPVCVYVTGGAWIIGYKAWGLLLCRWLRERGWLVVSLDYRNFPQASVTGMVDDVNAGVDRAVHELAERFGGDPEKLCLIGQSAGAHLVLTAALACAERNDATWLSGVKLLVGVSGVYDVEAIAPKMIEMGLPRSLLYRLMAIKDVEPLPDGDGDIDGDAETNHEASEDP
;
A
#
# COMPACT_ATOMS: atom_id res chain seq x y z
N ALA A 1 -22.10 -8.90 -8.84
CA ALA A 1 -23.46 -8.55 -8.33
C ALA A 1 -23.33 -7.38 -7.35
N PHE A 2 -24.31 -6.47 -7.30
CA PHE A 2 -24.37 -5.44 -6.25
C PHE A 2 -24.87 -6.12 -4.98
N ASP A 3 -24.00 -6.26 -3.99
CA ASP A 3 -24.35 -6.89 -2.72
C ASP A 3 -24.41 -5.79 -1.66
N GLY A 4 -25.62 -5.41 -1.24
CA GLY A 4 -25.84 -4.47 -0.14
C GLY A 4 -25.21 -3.08 -0.32
N GLY A 5 -25.01 -2.60 -1.56
CA GLY A 5 -24.34 -1.32 -1.85
C GLY A 5 -22.85 -1.45 -2.16
N ILE A 6 -22.30 -2.66 -2.33
CA ILE A 6 -20.89 -2.90 -2.62
C ILE A 6 -20.73 -3.41 -4.05
N ARG A 7 -19.87 -2.77 -4.84
CA ARG A 7 -19.38 -3.25 -6.14
C ARG A 7 -17.99 -3.82 -5.94
N ARG A 8 -17.83 -5.13 -6.08
CA ARG A 8 -16.53 -5.80 -5.91
C ARG A 8 -15.75 -5.87 -7.21
N SER A 9 -14.42 -5.84 -7.12
CA SER A 9 -13.50 -6.05 -8.24
C SER A 9 -13.78 -5.15 -9.45
N VAL A 10 -14.02 -3.86 -9.18
CA VAL A 10 -14.12 -2.83 -10.22
C VAL A 10 -12.70 -2.54 -10.71
N PRO A 11 -12.36 -2.83 -11.98
CA PRO A 11 -11.03 -2.55 -12.50
C PRO A 11 -10.78 -1.05 -12.58
N TYR A 12 -9.56 -0.62 -12.25
CA TYR A 12 -9.11 0.76 -12.43
C TYR A 12 -7.97 0.89 -13.46
N ARG A 13 -7.44 -0.22 -13.97
CA ARG A 13 -6.60 -0.28 -15.19
C ARG A 13 -7.12 -1.36 -16.13
N THR A 14 -6.88 -1.17 -17.42
CA THR A 14 -7.22 -2.13 -18.49
C THR A 14 -6.21 -3.26 -18.66
N ASP A 15 -5.08 -3.20 -17.95
CA ASP A 15 -4.01 -4.19 -17.99
C ASP A 15 -4.40 -5.46 -17.19
N PRO A 16 -4.28 -6.68 -17.77
CA PRO A 16 -4.63 -7.95 -17.11
C PRO A 16 -3.73 -8.33 -15.92
N ARG A 17 -2.79 -7.47 -15.50
CA ARG A 17 -2.05 -7.64 -14.23
C ARG A 17 -3.01 -7.85 -13.05
N ARG A 18 -2.76 -8.94 -12.32
CA ARG A 18 -3.52 -9.29 -11.10
C ARG A 18 -3.44 -8.12 -10.11
N ARG A 19 -4.59 -7.69 -9.56
CA ARG A 19 -4.77 -6.67 -8.51
C ARG A 19 -4.85 -5.20 -8.92
N ASN A 20 -5.24 -4.92 -10.16
CA ASN A 20 -5.63 -3.58 -10.62
C ASN A 20 -7.14 -3.31 -10.47
N ASP A 21 -7.72 -3.74 -9.35
CA ASP A 21 -9.14 -3.61 -9.07
C ASP A 21 -9.41 -3.03 -7.69
N CYS A 22 -10.64 -2.58 -7.46
CA CYS A 22 -11.06 -1.99 -6.20
C CYS A 22 -12.46 -2.47 -5.84
N ASP A 23 -12.79 -2.34 -4.55
CA ASP A 23 -14.17 -2.50 -4.09
C ASP A 23 -14.75 -1.12 -3.80
N VAL A 24 -15.91 -0.82 -4.40
CA VAL A 24 -16.62 0.46 -4.22
C VAL A 24 -17.80 0.25 -3.28
N TYR A 25 -17.79 0.97 -2.16
CA TYR A 25 -18.82 0.97 -1.14
C TYR A 25 -19.67 2.21 -1.31
N VAL A 26 -20.87 2.01 -1.85
CA VAL A 26 -21.83 3.08 -2.13
C VAL A 26 -22.75 3.23 -0.92
N PRO A 27 -22.81 4.43 -0.31
CA PRO A 27 -23.73 4.71 0.79
C PRO A 27 -25.16 4.82 0.26
N ASP A 28 -26.12 4.57 1.15
CA ASP A 28 -27.54 4.66 0.81
C ASP A 28 -27.93 6.10 0.45
N GLU A 29 -28.39 6.28 -0.78
CA GLU A 29 -28.76 7.60 -1.33
C GLU A 29 -30.01 8.18 -0.66
N THR A 30 -30.91 7.34 -0.12
CA THR A 30 -32.09 7.82 0.61
C THR A 30 -31.71 8.47 1.93
N ARG A 31 -30.65 7.96 2.58
CA ARG A 31 -30.13 8.50 3.83
C ARG A 31 -29.15 9.65 3.62
N TRP A 32 -28.41 9.61 2.52
CA TRP A 32 -27.34 10.56 2.19
C TRP A 32 -27.54 11.11 0.76
N PRO A 33 -28.49 12.03 0.55
CA PRO A 33 -28.78 12.57 -0.76
C PRO A 33 -27.68 13.53 -1.25
N GLY A 34 -27.49 13.60 -2.57
CA GLY A 34 -26.56 14.51 -3.24
C GLY A 34 -25.12 14.00 -3.34
N PRO A 35 -24.19 14.85 -3.83
CA PRO A 35 -22.78 14.49 -3.97
C PRO A 35 -22.11 14.22 -2.62
N ARG A 36 -21.46 13.06 -2.50
CA ARG A 36 -20.89 12.54 -1.24
C ARG A 36 -19.37 12.64 -1.23
N PRO A 37 -18.73 12.88 -0.07
CA PRO A 37 -17.27 12.87 -0.01
C PRO A 37 -16.71 11.49 -0.39
N VAL A 38 -15.60 11.49 -1.11
CA VAL A 38 -14.94 10.28 -1.62
C VAL A 38 -13.80 9.92 -0.68
N CYS A 39 -13.75 8.67 -0.23
CA CYS A 39 -12.62 8.13 0.52
C CYS A 39 -11.92 7.05 -0.29
N VAL A 40 -10.64 7.23 -0.61
CA VAL A 40 -9.80 6.14 -1.13
C VAL A 40 -9.02 5.53 0.02
N TYR A 41 -9.23 4.23 0.27
CA TYR A 41 -8.53 3.48 1.30
C TYR A 41 -7.48 2.55 0.67
N VAL A 42 -6.25 2.62 1.20
CA VAL A 42 -5.11 1.79 0.79
C VAL A 42 -4.63 0.98 1.98
N THR A 43 -4.83 -0.35 1.92
CA THR A 43 -4.39 -1.25 2.98
C THR A 43 -2.86 -1.35 3.06
N GLY A 44 -2.33 -1.72 4.22
CA GLY A 44 -0.93 -2.10 4.36
C GLY A 44 -0.69 -3.59 4.15
N GLY A 45 0.53 -4.01 4.49
CA GLY A 45 1.00 -5.40 4.38
C GLY A 45 2.50 -5.49 4.06
N ALA A 46 3.31 -4.58 4.62
CA ALA A 46 4.76 -4.50 4.39
C ALA A 46 5.14 -4.61 2.90
N TRP A 47 4.32 -4.06 1.99
CA TRP A 47 4.47 -4.10 0.52
C TRP A 47 4.49 -5.50 -0.12
N ILE A 48 4.46 -6.57 0.67
CA ILE A 48 4.65 -7.96 0.22
C ILE A 48 3.32 -8.74 0.32
N ILE A 49 2.49 -8.42 1.30
CA ILE A 49 1.19 -9.07 1.54
C ILE A 49 0.05 -8.03 1.62
N GLY A 50 -1.14 -8.50 1.96
CA GLY A 50 -2.32 -7.65 2.13
C GLY A 50 -3.14 -7.50 0.86
N TYR A 51 -4.43 -7.24 1.02
CA TYR A 51 -5.40 -7.03 -0.06
C TYR A 51 -6.62 -6.24 0.38
N LYS A 52 -7.31 -5.62 -0.58
CA LYS A 52 -8.41 -4.66 -0.37
C LYS A 52 -9.51 -5.10 0.61
N ALA A 53 -9.73 -6.40 0.84
CA ALA A 53 -10.73 -6.85 1.82
C ALA A 53 -10.28 -6.71 3.28
N TRP A 54 -8.98 -6.51 3.55
CA TRP A 54 -8.49 -6.20 4.90
C TRP A 54 -9.06 -4.87 5.43
N GLY A 55 -9.44 -3.96 4.52
CA GLY A 55 -10.12 -2.70 4.86
C GLY A 55 -11.63 -2.81 5.08
N LEU A 56 -12.23 -4.01 4.98
CA LEU A 56 -13.68 -4.19 4.89
C LEU A 56 -14.46 -3.49 6.02
N LEU A 57 -14.00 -3.64 7.27
CA LEU A 57 -14.70 -3.08 8.43
C LEU A 57 -14.68 -1.54 8.41
N LEU A 58 -13.52 -0.95 8.14
CA LEU A 58 -13.39 0.51 8.01
C LEU A 58 -14.23 1.05 6.85
N CYS A 59 -14.17 0.39 5.69
CA CYS A 59 -14.91 0.82 4.50
C CYS A 59 -16.43 0.76 4.73
N ARG A 60 -16.93 -0.30 5.40
CA ARG A 60 -18.34 -0.40 5.79
C ARG A 60 -18.74 0.69 6.78
N TRP A 61 -17.90 0.93 7.79
CA TRP A 61 -18.15 1.95 8.81
C TRP A 61 -18.23 3.37 8.22
N LEU A 62 -17.35 3.70 7.28
CA LEU A 62 -17.36 4.98 6.55
C LEU A 62 -18.59 5.09 5.63
N ARG A 63 -18.92 4.03 4.89
CA ARG A 63 -20.10 3.96 4.03
C ARG A 63 -21.39 4.25 4.80
N GLU A 64 -21.55 3.69 6.00
CA GLU A 64 -22.72 3.95 6.85
C GLU A 64 -22.85 5.43 7.29
N ARG A 65 -21.76 6.19 7.18
CA ARG A 65 -21.66 7.63 7.49
C ARG A 65 -21.71 8.53 6.26
N GLY A 66 -22.11 7.99 5.11
CA GLY A 66 -22.36 8.79 3.90
C GLY A 66 -21.15 8.98 2.99
N TRP A 67 -20.05 8.26 3.22
CA TRP A 67 -18.88 8.31 2.35
C TRP A 67 -19.02 7.34 1.19
N LEU A 68 -18.68 7.79 -0.02
CA LEU A 68 -18.36 6.88 -1.11
C LEU A 68 -16.94 6.36 -0.88
N VAL A 69 -16.78 5.06 -0.59
CA VAL A 69 -15.46 4.50 -0.27
C VAL A 69 -14.95 3.63 -1.42
N VAL A 70 -13.72 3.86 -1.85
CA VAL A 70 -12.99 3.02 -2.80
C VAL A 70 -11.87 2.31 -2.04
N SER A 71 -12.05 1.02 -1.76
CA SER A 71 -11.00 0.18 -1.18
C SER A 71 -10.11 -0.33 -2.30
N LEU A 72 -8.91 0.25 -2.42
CA LEU A 72 -8.02 0.05 -3.53
C LEU A 72 -7.12 -1.17 -3.30
N ASP A 73 -6.99 -2.03 -4.32
CA ASP A 73 -5.95 -3.05 -4.39
C ASP A 73 -4.76 -2.53 -5.20
N TYR A 74 -3.56 -3.05 -4.98
CA TYR A 74 -2.36 -2.73 -5.76
C TYR A 74 -1.47 -3.98 -5.85
N ARG A 75 -0.52 -4.04 -6.80
CA ARG A 75 0.40 -5.19 -6.88
C ARG A 75 1.33 -5.25 -5.67
N ASN A 76 1.55 -6.42 -5.08
CA ASN A 76 2.58 -6.58 -4.05
C ASN A 76 3.94 -6.91 -4.68
N PHE A 77 4.98 -6.94 -3.86
CA PHE A 77 6.25 -7.56 -4.24
C PHE A 77 6.11 -9.10 -4.24
N PRO A 78 6.68 -9.83 -5.22
CA PRO A 78 7.59 -9.38 -6.28
C PRO A 78 6.92 -8.92 -7.59
N GLN A 79 5.60 -8.83 -7.67
CA GLN A 79 4.90 -8.40 -8.90
C GLN A 79 5.13 -6.92 -9.24
N ALA A 80 5.43 -6.09 -8.24
CA ALA A 80 5.87 -4.71 -8.38
C ALA A 80 6.88 -4.36 -7.28
N SER A 81 7.80 -3.44 -7.57
CA SER A 81 8.54 -2.69 -6.54
C SER A 81 7.66 -1.55 -6.01
N VAL A 82 8.10 -0.85 -4.97
CA VAL A 82 7.38 0.31 -4.41
C VAL A 82 7.05 1.36 -5.47
N THR A 83 7.94 1.61 -6.45
CA THR A 83 7.63 2.51 -7.57
C THR A 83 6.39 2.06 -8.35
N GLY A 84 6.31 0.77 -8.69
CA GLY A 84 5.16 0.23 -9.39
C GLY A 84 3.89 0.20 -8.54
N MET A 85 4.01 0.07 -7.22
CA MET A 85 2.89 0.17 -6.27
C MET A 85 2.36 1.60 -6.19
N VAL A 86 3.24 2.60 -6.16
CA VAL A 86 2.88 4.02 -6.19
C VAL A 86 2.14 4.34 -7.49
N ASP A 87 2.59 3.80 -8.63
CA ASP A 87 1.89 3.95 -9.91
C ASP A 87 0.48 3.34 -9.89
N ASP A 88 0.33 2.16 -9.29
CA ASP A 88 -0.97 1.49 -9.14
C ASP A 88 -1.91 2.32 -8.26
N VAL A 89 -1.41 2.81 -7.12
CA VAL A 89 -2.17 3.68 -6.21
C VAL A 89 -2.59 4.96 -6.91
N ASN A 90 -1.67 5.62 -7.61
CA ASN A 90 -1.95 6.85 -8.34
C ASN A 90 -3.07 6.65 -9.38
N ALA A 91 -2.96 5.62 -10.21
CA ALA A 91 -4.00 5.31 -11.20
C ALA A 91 -5.36 4.93 -10.57
N GLY A 92 -5.32 4.27 -9.41
CA GLY A 92 -6.52 3.95 -8.65
C GLY A 92 -7.23 5.17 -8.10
N VAL A 93 -6.48 6.12 -7.53
CA VAL A 93 -7.01 7.40 -7.03
C VAL A 93 -7.55 8.24 -8.18
N ASP A 94 -6.80 8.35 -9.28
CA ASP A 94 -7.21 9.07 -10.48
C ASP A 94 -8.56 8.54 -11.02
N ARG A 95 -8.66 7.21 -11.20
CA ARG A 95 -9.92 6.56 -11.59
C ARG A 95 -11.04 6.79 -10.59
N ALA A 96 -10.74 6.75 -9.29
CA ALA A 96 -11.72 6.97 -8.24
C ALA A 96 -12.36 8.36 -8.34
N VAL A 97 -11.54 9.38 -8.59
CA VAL A 97 -11.97 10.78 -8.69
C VAL A 97 -12.68 11.07 -10.00
N HIS A 98 -12.08 10.69 -11.13
CA HIS A 98 -12.58 11.14 -12.44
C HIS A 98 -13.71 10.30 -12.99
N GLU A 99 -13.89 9.06 -12.52
CA GLU A 99 -14.87 8.15 -13.13
C GLU A 99 -15.77 7.45 -12.10
N LEU A 100 -15.22 6.97 -10.98
CA LEU A 100 -16.04 6.28 -9.98
C LEU A 100 -16.87 7.26 -9.14
N ALA A 101 -16.34 8.45 -8.84
CA ALA A 101 -17.07 9.49 -8.11
C ALA A 101 -18.33 9.87 -8.89
N GLU A 102 -18.22 10.30 -10.15
CA GLU A 102 -19.39 10.65 -10.97
C GLU A 102 -20.38 9.48 -11.07
N ARG A 103 -19.87 8.27 -11.38
CA ARG A 103 -20.70 7.08 -11.57
C ARG A 103 -21.49 6.65 -10.32
N PHE A 104 -20.93 6.88 -9.13
CA PHE A 104 -21.53 6.45 -7.86
C PHE A 104 -21.95 7.61 -6.97
N GLY A 105 -22.05 8.82 -7.53
CA GLY A 105 -22.52 10.05 -6.89
C GLY A 105 -21.64 10.54 -5.74
N GLY A 106 -20.33 10.41 -5.89
CA GLY A 106 -19.31 11.09 -5.10
C GLY A 106 -18.99 12.49 -5.64
N ASP A 107 -18.34 13.28 -4.80
CA ASP A 107 -17.88 14.64 -5.06
C ASP A 107 -16.34 14.62 -5.16
N PRO A 108 -15.75 14.75 -6.37
CA PRO A 108 -14.31 14.71 -6.56
C PRO A 108 -13.56 15.83 -5.85
N GLU A 109 -14.25 16.94 -5.54
CA GLU A 109 -13.70 18.07 -4.79
C GLU A 109 -13.67 17.83 -3.26
N LYS A 110 -14.13 16.66 -2.80
CA LYS A 110 -14.14 16.26 -1.38
C LYS A 110 -13.46 14.92 -1.19
N LEU A 111 -12.21 14.82 -1.63
CA LEU A 111 -11.40 13.61 -1.54
C LEU A 111 -10.70 13.50 -0.16
N CYS A 112 -10.85 12.32 0.44
CA CYS A 112 -10.09 11.86 1.60
C CYS A 112 -9.25 10.64 1.19
N LEU A 113 -7.98 10.66 1.59
CA LEU A 113 -7.06 9.56 1.39
C LEU A 113 -6.75 8.94 2.73
N ILE A 114 -6.92 7.63 2.85
CA ILE A 114 -6.56 6.88 4.06
C ILE A 114 -5.64 5.73 3.68
N GLY A 115 -4.45 5.70 4.27
CA GLY A 115 -3.52 4.59 4.11
C GLY A 115 -3.16 3.97 5.46
N GLN A 116 -2.93 2.67 5.51
CA GLN A 116 -2.49 1.94 6.71
C GLN A 116 -1.11 1.33 6.49
N SER A 117 -0.16 1.53 7.42
CA SER A 117 1.20 0.96 7.35
C SER A 117 1.87 1.22 5.99
N ALA A 118 2.21 0.17 5.24
CA ALA A 118 2.73 0.28 3.87
C ALA A 118 1.80 1.06 2.93
N GLY A 119 0.47 0.98 3.10
CA GLY A 119 -0.49 1.77 2.34
C GLY A 119 -0.44 3.27 2.67
N ALA A 120 -0.10 3.62 3.91
CA ALA A 120 0.12 5.02 4.31
C ALA A 120 1.36 5.61 3.63
N HIS A 121 2.43 4.80 3.52
CA HIS A 121 3.60 5.14 2.72
C HIS A 121 3.18 5.40 1.27
N LEU A 122 2.53 4.42 0.63
CA LEU A 122 2.19 4.47 -0.80
C LEU A 122 1.29 5.64 -1.17
N VAL A 123 0.24 5.93 -0.37
CA VAL A 123 -0.69 7.03 -0.67
C VAL A 123 -0.03 8.39 -0.52
N LEU A 124 0.86 8.55 0.47
CA LEU A 124 1.63 9.78 0.65
C LEU A 124 2.63 9.97 -0.49
N THR A 125 3.38 8.92 -0.84
CA THR A 125 4.34 8.98 -1.96
C THR A 125 3.64 9.28 -3.29
N ALA A 126 2.45 8.73 -3.54
CA ALA A 126 1.66 9.04 -4.74
C ALA A 126 1.26 10.53 -4.78
N ALA A 127 0.78 11.09 -3.66
CA ALA A 127 0.42 12.50 -3.57
C ALA A 127 1.62 13.43 -3.78
N LEU A 128 2.76 13.12 -3.17
CA LEU A 128 4.00 13.87 -3.34
C LEU A 128 4.49 13.82 -4.80
N ALA A 129 4.49 12.63 -5.40
CA ALA A 129 4.93 12.48 -6.79
C ALA A 129 4.03 13.24 -7.78
N CYS A 130 2.71 13.32 -7.53
CA CYS A 130 1.81 14.17 -8.30
C CYS A 130 2.11 15.66 -8.10
N ALA A 131 2.38 16.09 -6.87
CA ALA A 131 2.75 17.48 -6.57
C ALA A 131 4.06 17.89 -7.28
N GLU A 132 5.08 17.02 -7.25
CA GLU A 132 6.38 17.27 -7.89
C GLU A 132 6.28 17.36 -9.41
N ARG A 133 5.44 16.54 -10.04
CA ARG A 133 5.20 16.57 -11.49
C ARG A 133 4.32 17.74 -11.93
N ASN A 134 3.78 18.52 -10.99
CA ASN A 134 2.72 19.50 -11.23
C ASN A 134 1.50 18.88 -11.96
N ASP A 135 1.26 17.60 -11.68
CA ASP A 135 0.20 16.78 -12.26
C ASP A 135 -0.90 16.60 -11.21
N ALA A 136 -1.67 17.66 -11.01
CA ALA A 136 -2.58 17.82 -9.88
C ALA A 136 -4.01 17.31 -10.15
N THR A 137 -4.21 16.39 -11.10
CA THR A 137 -5.55 16.01 -11.61
C THR A 137 -6.54 15.65 -10.51
N TRP A 138 -6.10 14.83 -9.53
CA TRP A 138 -6.89 14.49 -8.35
C TRP A 138 -6.42 15.20 -7.06
N LEU A 139 -5.22 15.78 -7.05
CA LEU A 139 -4.61 16.35 -5.84
C LEU A 139 -5.37 17.60 -5.34
N SER A 140 -5.93 18.41 -6.24
CA SER A 140 -6.75 19.59 -5.89
C SER A 140 -7.99 19.26 -5.05
N GLY A 141 -8.55 18.07 -5.26
CA GLY A 141 -9.71 17.56 -4.54
C GLY A 141 -9.40 17.07 -3.13
N VAL A 142 -8.13 16.83 -2.79
CA VAL A 142 -7.72 16.29 -1.48
C VAL A 142 -7.99 17.31 -0.37
N LYS A 143 -8.85 16.94 0.57
CA LYS A 143 -9.13 17.72 1.80
C LYS A 143 -8.55 17.09 3.06
N LEU A 144 -8.23 15.80 3.01
CA LEU A 144 -7.69 15.06 4.13
C LEU A 144 -6.81 13.90 3.64
N LEU A 145 -5.64 13.73 4.27
CA LEU A 145 -4.81 12.54 4.13
C LEU A 145 -4.53 11.99 5.53
N VAL A 146 -4.92 10.74 5.78
CA VAL A 146 -4.75 10.05 7.07
C VAL A 146 -3.82 8.86 6.86
N GLY A 147 -2.65 8.91 7.48
CA GLY A 147 -1.75 7.76 7.56
C GLY A 147 -1.84 7.08 8.92
N VAL A 148 -2.27 5.82 8.93
CA VAL A 148 -2.42 5.02 10.15
C VAL A 148 -1.20 4.13 10.33
N SER A 149 -0.40 4.40 11.37
CA SER A 149 0.84 3.66 11.67
C SER A 149 1.76 3.51 10.45
N GLY A 150 1.89 4.60 9.68
CA GLY A 150 2.63 4.60 8.43
C GLY A 150 4.13 4.49 8.60
N VAL A 151 4.77 3.94 7.57
CA VAL A 151 6.21 4.06 7.38
C VAL A 151 6.46 5.24 6.46
N TYR A 152 7.27 6.20 6.87
CA TYR A 152 7.56 7.41 6.06
C TYR A 152 9.04 7.57 5.78
N ASP A 153 9.88 7.11 6.71
CA ASP A 153 11.33 7.08 6.58
C ASP A 153 11.78 5.62 6.49
N VAL A 154 11.91 5.14 5.26
CA VAL A 154 12.33 3.75 4.99
C VAL A 154 13.80 3.56 5.33
N GLU A 155 14.64 4.57 5.14
CA GLU A 155 16.07 4.50 5.41
C GLU A 155 16.34 4.34 6.91
N ALA A 156 15.66 5.11 7.75
CA ALA A 156 15.81 5.04 9.20
C ALA A 156 15.39 3.68 9.77
N ILE A 157 14.39 3.01 9.17
CA ILE A 157 13.90 1.71 9.66
C ILE A 157 14.56 0.51 8.98
N ALA A 158 15.29 0.71 7.87
CA ALA A 158 15.95 -0.34 7.13
C ALA A 158 16.87 -1.23 8.00
N PRO A 159 17.71 -0.68 8.90
CA PRO A 159 18.53 -1.50 9.80
C PRO A 159 17.68 -2.45 10.65
N LYS A 160 16.56 -1.96 11.19
CA LYS A 160 15.67 -2.78 12.02
C LYS A 160 14.97 -3.87 11.22
N MET A 161 14.55 -3.56 9.99
CA MET A 161 13.97 -4.57 9.10
C MET A 161 14.96 -5.70 8.78
N ILE A 162 16.23 -5.33 8.57
CA ILE A 162 17.31 -6.29 8.33
C ILE A 162 17.57 -7.15 9.57
N GLU A 163 17.64 -6.54 10.75
CA GLU A 163 17.76 -7.26 12.04
C GLU A 163 16.59 -8.24 12.27
N MET A 164 15.38 -7.86 11.83
CA MET A 164 14.18 -8.70 11.90
C MET A 164 14.12 -9.79 10.80
N GLY A 165 15.17 -9.94 9.99
CA GLY A 165 15.31 -11.02 9.02
C GLY A 165 14.89 -10.68 7.59
N LEU A 166 14.65 -9.41 7.25
CA LEU A 166 14.46 -9.00 5.85
C LEU A 166 15.82 -8.85 5.16
N PRO A 167 16.19 -9.69 4.16
CA PRO A 167 17.49 -9.56 3.52
C PRO A 167 17.68 -8.18 2.87
N ARG A 168 18.85 -7.58 3.05
CA ARG A 168 19.19 -6.24 2.49
C ARG A 168 18.93 -6.17 0.98
N SER A 169 19.37 -7.20 0.25
CA SER A 169 19.15 -7.30 -1.20
C SER A 169 17.68 -7.34 -1.58
N LEU A 170 16.83 -7.94 -0.73
CA LEU A 170 15.39 -7.99 -0.93
C LEU A 170 14.76 -6.62 -0.66
N LEU A 171 15.17 -5.94 0.41
CA LEU A 171 14.73 -4.59 0.74
C LEU A 171 15.05 -3.60 -0.39
N TYR A 172 16.25 -3.64 -0.95
CA TYR A 172 16.64 -2.73 -2.04
C TYR A 172 15.86 -3.00 -3.33
N ARG A 173 15.67 -4.28 -3.69
CA ARG A 173 14.81 -4.66 -4.83
C ARG A 173 13.37 -4.22 -4.62
N LEU A 174 12.85 -4.38 -3.40
CA LEU A 174 11.51 -3.92 -3.02
C LEU A 174 11.39 -2.41 -3.19
N MET A 175 12.34 -1.64 -2.67
CA MET A 175 12.34 -0.17 -2.71
C MET A 175 12.79 0.41 -4.06
N ALA A 176 13.13 -0.44 -5.04
CA ALA A 176 13.66 -0.05 -6.35
C ALA A 176 14.94 0.82 -6.28
N ILE A 177 15.74 0.65 -5.23
CA ILE A 177 17.02 1.35 -5.07
C ILE A 177 18.03 0.66 -5.99
N LYS A 178 18.55 1.39 -6.99
CA LYS A 178 19.40 0.83 -8.05
C LYS A 178 20.89 0.84 -7.74
N ASP A 179 21.36 1.67 -6.81
CA ASP A 179 22.78 1.84 -6.54
C ASP A 179 23.00 2.00 -5.04
N VAL A 180 23.54 0.97 -4.39
CA VAL A 180 24.15 1.11 -3.07
C VAL A 180 25.55 0.55 -3.19
N GLU A 181 26.56 1.39 -2.96
CA GLU A 181 27.94 0.88 -2.80
C GLU A 181 27.94 -0.24 -1.76
N PRO A 182 28.70 -1.32 -1.97
CA PRO A 182 28.87 -2.32 -0.92
C PRO A 182 29.42 -1.64 0.33
N LEU A 183 28.67 -1.65 1.44
CA LEU A 183 29.25 -1.34 2.74
C LEU A 183 30.32 -2.41 3.02
N PRO A 184 31.47 -2.03 3.62
CA PRO A 184 32.58 -2.95 3.82
C PRO A 184 32.11 -4.20 4.57
N ASP A 185 32.50 -5.36 4.04
CA ASP A 185 32.12 -6.67 4.57
C ASP A 185 32.46 -6.75 6.06
N GLY A 186 31.43 -6.64 6.89
CA GLY A 186 31.50 -6.83 8.34
C GLY A 186 31.06 -8.22 8.77
N ASP A 187 30.86 -9.13 7.82
CA ASP A 187 30.53 -10.52 8.08
C ASP A 187 31.84 -11.31 8.04
N GLY A 188 32.57 -11.25 9.16
CA GLY A 188 33.65 -12.19 9.42
C GLY A 188 33.11 -13.61 9.36
N ASP A 189 33.82 -14.45 8.62
CA ASP A 189 33.60 -15.88 8.46
C ASP A 189 33.10 -16.53 9.75
N ILE A 190 31.83 -16.95 9.77
CA ILE A 190 31.37 -18.00 10.68
C ILE A 190 31.50 -19.32 9.91
N ASP A 191 32.73 -19.66 9.56
CA ASP A 191 33.13 -21.02 9.21
C ASP A 191 34.49 -21.25 9.90
N GLY A 192 34.42 -21.86 11.08
CA GLY A 192 35.56 -22.08 11.95
C GLY A 192 35.23 -23.11 13.03
N ASP A 193 35.57 -24.36 12.71
CA ASP A 193 36.03 -25.41 13.62
C ASP A 193 35.03 -26.01 14.63
N ALA A 194 34.31 -27.02 14.17
CA ALA A 194 33.88 -28.15 15.01
C ALA A 194 34.73 -29.39 14.67
N GLU A 195 36.05 -29.32 14.94
CA GLU A 195 36.84 -30.54 15.15
C GLU A 195 36.54 -31.08 16.56
N THR A 196 35.68 -32.09 16.62
CA THR A 196 35.50 -32.90 17.84
C THR A 196 36.69 -33.82 18.02
N ASN A 197 37.67 -33.38 18.81
CA ASN A 197 38.65 -34.26 19.45
C ASN A 197 38.05 -34.80 20.76
N HIS A 198 37.70 -36.09 20.80
CA HIS A 198 37.55 -36.83 22.04
C HIS A 198 38.15 -38.23 21.88
N GLU A 199 39.44 -38.34 22.20
CA GLU A 199 40.07 -39.57 22.67
C GLU A 199 40.80 -39.29 23.98
N ALA A 200 40.89 -40.34 24.81
CA ALA A 200 41.58 -40.50 26.08
C ALA A 200 40.82 -40.13 27.38
N SER A 201 40.21 -41.16 27.97
CA SER A 201 40.42 -41.45 29.40
C SER A 201 40.34 -42.97 29.65
N GLU A 202 41.52 -43.63 29.68
CA GLU A 202 41.84 -44.71 30.64
C GLU A 202 41.74 -44.08 32.06
N ASP A 203 41.35 -44.69 33.17
CA ASP A 203 41.46 -46.05 33.74
C ASP A 203 40.52 -46.04 35.00
N PRO A 204 40.23 -47.14 35.75
CA PRO A 204 41.19 -48.15 36.26
C PRO A 204 40.79 -49.64 36.09
#